data_AF-A0AAV0AJJ6-F1
#
_entry.id   AF-A0AAV0AJJ6-F1
#
_cell.length_a   1.000
_cell.length_b   1.000
_cell.length_c   1.000
_cell.angle_alpha   90.00
_cell.angle_beta   90.00
_cell.angle_gamma   90.00
#
_symmetry.space_group_name_H-M   'P 1'
#
loop_
_entity.id
_entity.type
_entity.pdbx_description
1 polymer ?
#
loop_
_entity_poly.entity_id
_entity_poly.type
_entity_poly.pdbx_seq_one_letter_code
_entity_poly.pdbx_strand_id
1 'polypeptide(L)' 'TKIKVACAKSQLKASMLFSLDWSNNIADNMGRQLVTSGRGKTSRDIQAAVKAVTPETIRNIFR' A
#
# COMPACT_ATOMS: atom_id res chain seq x y z
N THR A 1 10.21 -10.49 -16.02
CA THR A 1 10.12 -9.20 -15.30
C THR A 1 8.70 -8.77 -14.93
N LYS A 2 7.72 -8.78 -15.85
CA LYS A 2 6.32 -8.36 -15.55
C LYS A 2 5.62 -9.23 -14.49
N ILE A 3 5.75 -10.55 -14.55
CA ILE A 3 5.17 -11.48 -13.54
C ILE A 3 5.72 -11.21 -12.14
N LYS A 4 7.03 -10.94 -11.99
CA LYS A 4 7.63 -10.58 -10.70
C LYS A 4 7.00 -9.31 -10.10
N VAL A 5 6.75 -8.29 -10.93
CA VAL A 5 6.08 -7.05 -10.48
C VAL A 5 4.64 -7.34 -10.06
N ALA A 6 3.91 -8.18 -10.80
CA ALA A 6 2.55 -8.57 -10.42
C ALA A 6 2.51 -9.34 -9.10
N CYS A 7 3.42 -10.30 -8.91
CA CYS A 7 3.56 -11.06 -7.67
C CYS A 7 3.88 -10.14 -6.47
N ALA A 8 4.88 -9.26 -6.62
CA ALA A 8 5.26 -8.32 -5.58
C ALA A 8 4.11 -7.38 -5.18
N LYS A 9 3.30 -6.90 -6.14
CA LYS A 9 2.11 -6.11 -5.86
C LYS A 9 1.06 -6.89 -5.06
N SER A 10 0.81 -8.15 -5.42
CA SER A 10 -0.14 -9.01 -4.70
C SER A 10 0.33 -9.27 -3.27
N GLN A 11 1.61 -9.55 -3.09
CA GLN A 11 2.22 -9.75 -1.77
C GLN A 11 2.12 -8.49 -0.90
N LEU A 12 2.42 -7.31 -1.46
CA LEU A 12 2.31 -6.04 -0.74
C LEU A 12 0.87 -5.75 -0.30
N LYS A 13 -0.10 -5.98 -1.19
CA LYS A 13 -1.53 -5.81 -0.86
C LYS A 13 -1.97 -6.76 0.26
N ALA A 14 -1.61 -8.04 0.16
CA ALA A 14 -1.94 -9.03 1.18
C ALA A 14 -1.37 -8.61 2.53
N SER A 15 -0.08 -8.27 2.59
CA SER A 15 0.57 -7.82 3.83
C SER A 15 -0.12 -6.61 4.43
N MET A 16 -0.40 -5.57 3.65
CA MET A 16 -1.06 -4.35 4.16
C MET A 16 -2.48 -4.61 4.69
N LEU A 17 -3.23 -5.49 4.04
CA LEU A 17 -4.62 -5.78 4.45
C LEU A 17 -4.66 -6.72 5.66
N PHE A 18 -3.85 -7.78 5.68
CA PHE A 18 -3.79 -8.70 6.83
C PHE A 18 -3.22 -8.03 8.08
N SER A 19 -2.35 -7.03 7.93
CA SER A 19 -1.91 -6.23 9.08
C SER A 19 -3.05 -5.41 9.73
N LEU A 20 -4.17 -5.21 9.05
CA LEU A 20 -5.33 -4.43 9.51
C LEU A 20 -6.50 -5.29 9.98
N ASP A 21 -6.29 -6.58 10.23
CA ASP A 21 -7.35 -7.56 10.53
C ASP A 21 -8.11 -7.26 11.85
N TRP A 22 -7.43 -6.62 12.81
CA TRP A 22 -8.03 -6.24 14.09
C TRP A 22 -8.37 -4.74 14.18
N SER A 23 -9.45 -4.40 14.87
CA SER A 23 -9.94 -3.01 14.99
C SER A 23 -8.92 -2.04 15.60
N ASN A 24 -8.11 -2.47 16.58
CA ASN A 24 -7.01 -1.64 17.11
C ASN A 24 -5.96 -1.30 16.04
N ASN A 25 -5.64 -2.25 15.14
CA ASN A 25 -4.66 -2.02 14.08
C ASN A 25 -5.16 -0.98 13.08
N ILE A 26 -6.47 -0.95 12.84
CA ILE A 26 -7.11 0.07 12.01
C ILE A 26 -6.99 1.45 12.67
N ALA A 27 -7.28 1.55 13.98
CA ALA A 27 -7.19 2.82 14.72
C ALA A 27 -5.76 3.37 14.78
N ASP A 28 -4.76 2.54 15.10
CA ASP A 28 -3.35 2.94 15.11
C ASP A 28 -2.90 3.42 13.72
N ASN A 29 -3.24 2.68 12.68
CA ASN A 29 -2.91 3.04 11.30
C ASN A 29 -3.55 4.38 10.89
N MET A 30 -4.81 4.62 11.25
CA MET A 30 -5.46 5.91 11.01
C MET A 30 -4.76 7.05 11.76
N GLY A 31 -4.43 6.84 13.04
CA GLY A 31 -3.68 7.81 13.84
C GLY A 31 -2.33 8.16 13.21
N ARG A 32 -1.55 7.15 12.82
CA ARG A 32 -0.26 7.33 12.14
C ARG A 32 -0.39 8.09 10.82
N GLN A 33 -1.40 7.80 10.02
CA GLN A 33 -1.64 8.47 8.75
C GLN A 33 -2.03 9.94 8.92
N LEU A 34 -2.86 10.25 9.93
CA LEU A 34 -3.25 11.62 10.25
C LEU A 34 -2.05 12.44 10.71
N VAL A 35 -1.20 11.89 11.59
CA VAL A 35 0.01 12.59 12.06
C VAL A 35 1.02 12.80 10.94
N THR A 36 1.22 11.81 10.07
CA THR A 36 2.28 11.87 9.04
C THR A 36 1.85 12.66 7.81
N SER A 37 0.58 12.55 7.41
CA SER A 37 0.12 13.05 6.11
C SER A 37 -1.10 13.97 6.18
N GLY A 38 -1.60 14.26 7.38
CA GLY A 38 -2.76 15.12 7.60
C GLY A 38 -4.09 14.53 7.13
N ARG A 39 -4.11 13.32 6.57
CA ARG A 39 -5.30 12.68 6.02
C ARG A 39 -5.27 11.15 6.18
N GLY A 40 -6.42 10.57 6.50
CA GLY A 40 -6.62 9.12 6.49
C GLY A 40 -6.91 8.61 5.08
N LYS A 41 -6.19 7.60 4.61
CA LYS A 41 -6.49 6.86 3.39
C LYS A 41 -7.24 5.59 3.75
N THR A 42 -8.28 5.29 2.99
CA THR A 42 -8.99 4.02 3.14
C THR A 42 -8.18 2.87 2.56
N SER A 43 -8.49 1.64 2.95
CA SER A 43 -7.90 0.44 2.35
C SER A 43 -8.13 0.38 0.84
N ARG A 44 -9.21 0.97 0.32
CA ARG A 44 -9.48 1.05 -1.13
C ARG A 44 -8.51 2.00 -1.83
N ASP A 45 -8.26 3.16 -1.24
CA ASP A 45 -7.32 4.15 -1.78
C ASP A 45 -5.91 3.58 -1.87
N ILE A 46 -5.48 2.88 -0.82
CA ILE A 46 -4.17 2.23 -0.78
C ILE A 46 -4.08 1.13 -1.84
N GLN A 47 -5.10 0.28 -1.99
CA GLN A 47 -5.12 -0.75 -3.02
C GLN A 47 -5.09 -0.18 -4.44
N ALA A 48 -5.77 0.94 -4.68
CA ALA A 48 -5.75 1.66 -5.95
C ALA A 48 -4.36 2.22 -6.23
N ALA A 49 -3.72 2.84 -5.23
CA ALA A 49 -2.36 3.35 -5.34
C ALA A 49 -1.35 2.24 -5.69
N VAL A 50 -1.40 1.10 -5.01
CA VAL A 50 -0.53 -0.06 -5.30
C VAL A 50 -0.81 -0.63 -6.70
N LYS A 51 -2.08 -0.64 -7.14
CA LYS A 51 -2.45 -1.09 -8.49
C LYS A 51 -1.78 -0.23 -9.57
N ALA A 52 -1.74 1.09 -9.37
CA ALA A 52 -1.23 2.06 -10.33
C ALA A 52 0.29 1.98 -10.59
N VAL A 53 1.08 1.41 -9.68
CA VAL A 53 2.56 1.30 -9.83
C VAL A 53 2.93 0.55 -11.10
N THR A 54 3.74 1.09 -12.00
CA THR A 54 4.14 0.36 -13.23
C THR A 54 5.61 -0.08 -13.15
N PRO A 55 6.06 -1.03 -14.00
CA PRO A 55 7.48 -1.34 -14.10
C PRO A 55 8.35 -0.12 -14.44
N GLU A 56 7.80 0.86 -15.15
CA GLU A 56 8.47 2.12 -15.44
C GLU A 56 8.57 3.02 -14.20
N THR A 57 7.50 3.14 -13.42
CA THR A 57 7.53 3.83 -12.12
C THR A 57 8.65 3.29 -11.24
N ILE A 58 8.80 1.95 -11.19
CA ILE A 58 9.88 1.30 -10.43
C ILE A 58 11.24 1.70 -10.99
N ARG A 59 11.46 1.55 -12.31
CA ARG A 59 12.75 1.91 -12.92
C ARG A 59 13.15 3.37 -12.71
N ASN A 60 12.19 4.29 -12.68
CA ASN A 60 12.47 5.71 -12.48
C ASN A 60 12.92 6.04 -11.05
N ILE A 61 12.57 5.23 -10.05
CA ILE A 61 13.00 5.44 -8.65
C ILE A 61 14.45 4.95 -8.43
N PHE A 62 14.90 3.95 -9.20
CA PHE A 62 16.24 3.35 -9.09
C PHE A 62 17.25 3.92 -10.10
N ARG A 63 16.90 4.99 -10.81
CA ARG A 63 17.83 5.80 -11.59
C ARG A 63 18.51 6.83 -10.70
#